data_AF-A0A161ZSV4-F1
#
_entry.id   AF-A0A161ZSV4-F1
#
_cell.length_a   1.000
_cell.length_b   1.000
_cell.length_c   1.000
_cell.angle_alpha   90.00
_cell.angle_beta   90.00
_cell.angle_gamma   90.00
#
_symmetry.space_group_name_H-M   'P 1'
#
loop_
_entity.id
_entity.type
_entity.pdbx_description
1 polymer ?
#
loop_
_entity_poly.entity_id
_entity_poly.type
_entity_poly.pdbx_seq_one_letter_code
_entity_poly.pdbx_strand_id
1 'polypeptide(L)'
;METDLKYYEVLRGYKRFSRFVKSDINKLLLINTVNNCINGSEWPRSYYNLRDEYLPELLGEEASKFFFWFALGGDLVVDEELKVDEEDIPLLNYIRFNFSQKFIKAKKFNINPNGFSEVYFTHGAEKDRFNTYIMRNDDMQFMLRSNAYEFISMMKEMLDYFSQMVESDVINIDDEDFVENLFEMKTSLESILEKVSGKDIENGSEQ
;
A
#
# COMPACT_ATOMS: atom_id res chain seq x y z
N MET A 1 8.84 11.43 -4.74
CA MET A 1 10.28 11.65 -5.02
C MET A 1 10.93 10.42 -5.67
N GLU A 2 10.57 9.19 -5.29
CA GLU A 2 11.03 7.95 -5.97
C GLU A 2 10.12 7.51 -7.12
N THR A 3 8.83 7.85 -7.06
CA THR A 3 7.85 7.58 -8.12
C THR A 3 7.72 8.73 -9.12
N ASP A 4 8.35 9.86 -8.84
CA ASP A 4 8.27 11.10 -9.64
C ASP A 4 9.55 11.24 -10.48
N LEU A 5 9.76 10.28 -11.38
CA LEU A 5 10.87 10.29 -12.33
C LEU A 5 10.36 10.73 -13.69
N LYS A 6 11.12 11.59 -14.36
CA LYS A 6 10.84 11.93 -15.76
C LYS A 6 11.16 10.75 -16.65
N TYR A 7 10.48 10.64 -17.78
CA TYR A 7 10.67 9.54 -18.74
C TYR A 7 12.15 9.27 -19.10
N TYR A 8 12.93 10.33 -19.38
CA TYR A 8 14.35 10.15 -19.72
C TYR A 8 15.18 9.56 -18.57
N GLU A 9 14.77 9.76 -17.32
CA GLU A 9 15.40 9.20 -16.11
C GLU A 9 15.06 7.72 -15.97
N VAL A 10 13.80 7.36 -16.22
CA VAL A 10 13.35 5.96 -16.26
C VAL A 10 14.10 5.19 -17.34
N LEU A 11 14.14 5.71 -18.58
CA LEU A 11 14.83 5.07 -19.70
C LEU A 11 16.32 4.90 -19.44
N ARG A 12 16.97 5.94 -18.90
CA ARG A 12 18.41 5.89 -18.62
C ARG A 12 18.71 4.95 -17.46
N GLY A 13 17.91 5.01 -16.39
CA GLY A 13 18.00 4.12 -15.25
C GLY A 13 17.80 2.65 -15.65
N TYR A 14 16.79 2.36 -16.48
CA TYR A 14 16.57 1.02 -17.02
C TYR A 14 17.76 0.53 -17.85
N LYS A 15 18.31 1.36 -18.75
CA LYS A 15 19.51 0.97 -19.54
C LYS A 15 20.71 0.63 -18.65
N ARG A 16 20.88 1.33 -17.53
CA ARG A 16 21.94 1.04 -16.55
C ARG A 16 21.65 -0.24 -15.78
N PHE A 17 20.41 -0.39 -15.33
CA PHE A 17 19.92 -1.58 -14.64
C PHE A 17 20.08 -2.84 -15.50
N SER A 18 19.54 -2.84 -16.73
CA SER A 18 19.62 -3.95 -17.68
C SER A 18 21.08 -4.37 -17.91
N ARG A 19 21.98 -3.41 -18.16
CA ARG A 19 23.43 -3.71 -18.29
C ARG A 19 24.02 -4.38 -17.06
N PHE A 20 23.63 -3.95 -15.87
CA PHE A 20 24.11 -4.54 -14.62
C PHE A 20 23.58 -5.98 -14.48
N VAL A 21 22.30 -6.21 -14.73
CA VAL A 21 21.65 -7.51 -14.50
C VAL A 21 21.90 -8.54 -15.60
N LYS A 22 22.66 -8.23 -16.66
CA LYS A 22 23.08 -9.24 -17.66
C LYS A 22 23.86 -10.41 -17.07
N SER A 23 24.56 -10.21 -15.95
CA SER A 23 25.28 -11.27 -15.26
C SER A 23 24.44 -11.87 -14.15
N ASP A 24 24.30 -13.20 -14.10
CA ASP A 24 23.58 -13.88 -13.02
C ASP A 24 24.20 -13.63 -11.64
N ILE A 25 25.52 -13.44 -11.57
CA ILE A 25 26.21 -13.04 -10.34
C ILE A 25 25.69 -11.69 -9.85
N ASN A 26 25.51 -10.72 -10.76
CA ASN A 26 24.99 -9.41 -10.43
C ASN A 26 23.52 -9.46 -10.01
N LYS A 27 22.70 -10.30 -10.65
CA LYS A 27 21.31 -10.54 -10.23
C LYS A 27 21.26 -11.05 -8.80
N LEU A 28 22.08 -12.06 -8.47
CA LEU A 28 22.18 -12.62 -7.13
C LEU A 28 22.69 -11.59 -6.12
N LEU A 29 23.68 -10.78 -6.49
CA LEU A 29 24.22 -9.74 -5.64
C LEU A 29 23.16 -8.68 -5.29
N LEU A 30 22.37 -8.24 -6.29
CA LEU A 30 21.24 -7.33 -6.08
C LEU A 30 20.21 -7.94 -5.12
N ILE A 31 19.76 -9.16 -5.40
CA ILE A 31 18.74 -9.85 -4.59
C ILE A 31 19.24 -10.03 -3.14
N ASN A 32 20.49 -10.45 -2.96
CA ASN A 32 21.07 -10.66 -1.63
C ASN A 32 21.25 -9.34 -0.88
N THR A 33 21.65 -8.26 -1.55
CA THR A 33 21.78 -6.94 -0.93
C THR A 33 20.44 -6.46 -0.39
N VAL A 34 19.37 -6.59 -1.19
CA VAL A 34 18.01 -6.23 -0.78
C VAL A 34 17.53 -7.13 0.36
N ASN A 35 17.71 -8.45 0.24
CA ASN A 35 17.29 -9.41 1.26
C ASN A 35 18.02 -9.21 2.60
N ASN A 36 19.32 -8.93 2.58
CA ASN A 36 20.09 -8.70 3.80
C ASN A 36 19.62 -7.45 4.54
N CYS A 37 19.23 -6.41 3.81
CA CYS A 37 18.68 -5.21 4.44
C CYS A 37 17.26 -5.44 4.99
N ILE A 38 16.40 -6.06 4.20
CA ILE A 38 15.00 -6.31 4.53
C ILE A 38 14.84 -7.30 5.69
N ASN A 39 15.67 -8.35 5.73
CA ASN A 39 15.60 -9.37 6.78
C ASN A 39 16.45 -9.00 8.01
N GLY A 40 17.11 -7.84 7.98
CA GLY A 40 17.87 -7.33 9.12
C GLY A 40 16.95 -6.87 10.25
N SER A 41 17.44 -6.94 11.48
CA SER A 41 16.70 -6.51 12.68
C SER A 41 16.35 -5.02 12.70
N GLU A 42 16.99 -4.23 11.83
CA GLU A 42 16.74 -2.79 11.72
C GLU A 42 15.66 -2.46 10.69
N TRP A 43 15.16 -3.42 9.92
CA TRP A 43 14.01 -3.17 9.05
C TRP A 43 12.78 -2.82 9.91
N PRO A 44 11.94 -1.83 9.52
CA PRO A 44 11.99 -1.00 8.31
C PRO A 44 12.91 0.23 8.35
N ARG A 45 13.57 0.53 9.46
CA ARG A 45 14.37 1.76 9.65
C ARG A 45 15.53 1.87 8.67
N SER A 46 16.15 0.74 8.32
CA SER A 46 17.27 0.66 7.38
C SER A 46 16.91 0.91 5.91
N TYR A 47 15.64 1.17 5.58
CA TYR A 47 15.20 1.45 4.21
C TYR A 47 15.99 2.57 3.53
N TYR A 48 16.27 3.67 4.23
CA TYR A 48 16.99 4.80 3.65
C TYR A 48 18.46 4.47 3.40
N ASN A 49 19.09 3.62 4.21
CA ASN A 49 20.44 3.13 3.92
C ASN A 49 20.45 2.28 2.64
N LEU A 50 19.45 1.40 2.46
CA LEU A 50 19.31 0.66 1.21
C LEU A 50 19.11 1.57 0.01
N ARG A 51 18.29 2.62 0.18
CA ARG A 51 17.90 3.54 -0.89
C ARG A 51 18.99 4.52 -1.30
N ASP A 52 19.62 5.13 -0.31
CA ASP A 52 20.47 6.30 -0.48
C ASP A 52 21.98 5.90 -0.50
N GLU A 53 22.33 4.70 -0.03
CA GLU A 53 23.71 4.21 0.05
C GLU A 53 23.90 2.87 -0.69
N TYR A 54 23.31 1.77 -0.22
CA TYR A 54 23.69 0.42 -0.67
C TYR A 54 23.34 0.14 -2.14
N LEU A 55 22.13 0.46 -2.60
CA LEU A 55 21.76 0.25 -4.00
C LEU A 55 22.39 1.26 -4.96
N PRO A 56 22.51 2.56 -4.62
CA PRO A 56 23.29 3.49 -5.42
C PRO A 56 24.75 3.09 -5.61
N GLU A 57 25.42 2.58 -4.57
CA GLU A 57 26.80 2.07 -4.67
C GLU A 57 26.90 0.82 -5.56
N LEU A 58 25.92 -0.07 -5.46
CA LEU A 58 25.90 -1.32 -6.21
C LEU A 58 25.53 -1.16 -7.69
N LEU A 59 24.43 -0.44 -7.96
CA LEU A 59 23.82 -0.33 -9.28
C LEU A 59 24.21 0.96 -10.02
N GLY A 60 24.67 1.97 -9.27
CA GLY A 60 24.72 3.35 -9.70
C GLY A 60 23.41 4.09 -9.41
N GLU A 61 23.51 5.41 -9.21
CA GLU A 61 22.39 6.27 -8.81
C GLU A 61 21.17 6.17 -9.76
N GLU A 62 21.41 6.20 -11.07
CA GLU A 62 20.34 6.15 -12.07
C GLU A 62 19.59 4.81 -12.07
N ALA A 63 20.32 3.69 -11.93
CA ALA A 63 19.72 2.35 -11.89
C ALA A 63 19.01 2.09 -10.56
N SER A 64 19.54 2.61 -9.44
CA SER A 64 18.87 2.56 -8.14
C SER A 64 17.55 3.32 -8.16
N LYS A 65 17.52 4.53 -8.75
CA LYS A 65 16.27 5.30 -8.93
C LYS A 65 15.24 4.52 -9.73
N PHE A 66 15.63 3.92 -10.85
CA PHE A 66 14.74 3.05 -11.64
C PHE A 66 14.25 1.85 -10.82
N PHE A 67 15.13 1.18 -10.07
CA PHE A 67 14.77 0.04 -9.23
C PHE A 67 13.64 0.40 -8.24
N PHE A 68 13.77 1.50 -7.50
CA PHE A 68 12.75 1.93 -6.55
C PHE A 68 11.48 2.42 -7.25
N TRP A 69 11.59 3.16 -8.34
CA TRP A 69 10.44 3.56 -9.15
C TRP A 69 9.63 2.34 -9.58
N PHE A 70 10.29 1.34 -10.16
CA PHE A 70 9.65 0.13 -10.64
C PHE A 70 9.07 -0.72 -9.50
N ALA A 71 9.82 -0.89 -8.40
CA ALA A 71 9.39 -1.63 -7.23
C ALA A 71 8.24 -0.95 -6.48
N LEU A 72 8.07 0.37 -6.58
CA LEU A 72 6.99 1.11 -5.94
C LEU A 72 5.77 1.32 -6.85
N GLY A 73 5.67 0.58 -7.95
CA GLY A 73 4.49 0.56 -8.81
C GLY A 73 4.64 1.37 -10.11
N GLY A 74 5.85 1.78 -10.48
CA GLY A 74 6.09 2.39 -11.79
C GLY A 74 5.66 1.47 -12.94
N ASP A 75 4.76 1.93 -13.80
CA ASP A 75 4.20 1.07 -14.84
C ASP A 75 5.10 1.06 -16.09
N LEU A 76 5.44 -0.14 -16.57
CA LEU A 76 6.18 -0.32 -17.81
C LEU A 76 5.27 -0.27 -19.06
N VAL A 77 3.95 -0.40 -18.86
CA VAL A 77 2.94 -0.50 -19.94
C VAL A 77 2.51 0.87 -20.46
N VAL A 78 2.70 1.94 -19.69
CA VAL A 78 2.27 3.30 -20.06
C VAL A 78 3.12 3.90 -21.20
N ASP A 79 4.29 3.33 -21.53
CA ASP A 79 5.22 3.90 -22.52
C ASP A 79 5.61 2.89 -23.62
N GLU A 80 4.99 3.00 -24.80
CA GLU A 80 5.31 2.20 -26.01
C GLU A 80 6.79 2.29 -26.45
N GLU A 81 7.53 3.28 -25.96
CA GLU A 81 8.94 3.49 -26.25
C GLU A 81 9.92 2.81 -25.28
N LEU A 82 9.46 2.42 -24.08
CA LEU A 82 10.31 1.73 -23.09
C LEU A 82 10.38 0.24 -23.43
N LYS A 83 11.23 -0.11 -24.40
CA LYS A 83 11.49 -1.51 -24.75
C LYS A 83 12.34 -2.18 -23.67
N VAL A 84 11.68 -2.87 -22.77
CA VAL A 84 12.32 -3.76 -21.79
C VAL A 84 12.70 -5.07 -22.47
N ASP A 85 13.95 -5.48 -22.30
CA ASP A 85 14.45 -6.78 -22.75
C ASP A 85 13.66 -7.90 -22.05
N GLU A 86 13.14 -8.87 -22.81
CA GLU A 86 12.31 -9.96 -22.28
C GLU A 86 13.04 -10.79 -21.20
N GLU A 87 14.37 -10.85 -21.27
CA GLU A 87 15.22 -11.54 -20.30
C GLU A 87 15.23 -10.87 -18.91
N ASP A 88 14.93 -9.57 -18.83
CA ASP A 88 14.91 -8.81 -17.58
C ASP A 88 13.55 -8.95 -16.85
N ILE A 89 12.48 -9.25 -17.59
CA ILE A 89 11.10 -9.33 -17.08
C ILE A 89 10.96 -10.28 -15.87
N PRO A 90 11.54 -11.50 -15.87
CA PRO A 90 11.44 -12.39 -14.71
C PRO A 90 12.02 -11.79 -13.43
N LEU A 91 13.17 -11.12 -13.52
CA LEU A 91 13.82 -10.47 -12.38
C LEU A 91 13.00 -9.26 -11.89
N LEU A 92 12.52 -8.44 -12.81
CA LEU A 92 11.66 -7.30 -12.51
C LEU A 92 10.39 -7.78 -11.79
N ASN A 93 9.68 -8.76 -12.34
CA ASN A 93 8.52 -9.35 -11.68
C ASN A 93 8.87 -9.89 -10.29
N TYR A 94 9.98 -10.61 -10.14
CA TYR A 94 10.45 -11.07 -8.84
C TYR A 94 10.64 -9.92 -7.84
N ILE A 95 11.31 -8.84 -8.24
CA ILE A 95 11.54 -7.64 -7.41
C ILE A 95 10.20 -7.05 -6.96
N ARG A 96 9.27 -6.86 -7.89
CA ARG A 96 7.94 -6.30 -7.59
C ARG A 96 7.17 -7.20 -6.62
N PHE A 97 7.03 -8.48 -6.93
CA PHE A 97 6.27 -9.39 -6.08
C PHE A 97 6.85 -9.55 -4.67
N ASN A 98 8.18 -9.53 -4.52
CA ASN A 98 8.82 -9.81 -3.24
C ASN A 98 9.11 -8.57 -2.38
N PHE A 99 9.28 -7.40 -3.00
CA PHE A 99 9.79 -6.22 -2.28
C PHE A 99 8.83 -5.02 -2.24
N SER A 100 7.88 -4.90 -3.18
CA SER A 100 6.98 -3.73 -3.23
C SER A 100 6.28 -3.45 -1.91
N GLN A 101 5.58 -4.45 -1.36
CA GLN A 101 4.85 -4.30 -0.10
C GLN A 101 5.78 -3.94 1.07
N LYS A 102 6.98 -4.51 1.10
CA LYS A 102 7.96 -4.23 2.15
C LYS A 102 8.42 -2.78 2.09
N PHE A 103 8.76 -2.28 0.89
CA PHE A 103 9.15 -0.88 0.70
C PHE A 103 8.02 0.10 1.04
N ILE A 104 6.78 -0.22 0.68
CA ILE A 104 5.61 0.57 1.07
C ILE A 104 5.47 0.63 2.60
N LYS A 105 5.58 -0.52 3.29
CA LYS A 105 5.55 -0.59 4.76
C LYS A 105 6.65 0.27 5.37
N ALA A 106 7.87 0.23 4.84
CA ALA A 106 8.97 1.02 5.37
C ALA A 106 8.77 2.54 5.21
N LYS A 107 8.21 2.98 4.07
CA LYS A 107 7.85 4.39 3.89
C LYS A 107 6.75 4.84 4.85
N LYS A 108 5.71 4.01 5.07
CA LYS A 108 4.64 4.29 6.05
C LYS A 108 5.20 4.42 7.47
N PHE A 109 6.12 3.54 7.86
CA PHE A 109 6.80 3.61 9.16
C PHE A 109 7.50 4.95 9.37
N ASN A 110 8.23 5.47 8.38
CA ASN A 110 8.96 6.73 8.57
C ASN A 110 8.02 7.94 8.75
N ILE A 111 6.90 7.96 8.03
CA ILE A 111 5.89 9.02 8.16
C ILE A 111 5.21 8.94 9.53
N ASN A 112 4.84 7.74 9.97
CA ASN A 112 4.23 7.50 11.27
C ASN A 112 4.71 6.17 11.88
N PRO A 113 5.77 6.20 12.71
CA PRO A 113 6.34 4.99 13.31
C PRO A 113 5.36 4.23 14.19
N ASN A 114 4.42 4.97 14.80
CA ASN A 114 3.39 4.41 15.68
C ASN A 114 2.07 4.16 14.94
N GLY A 115 2.05 4.35 13.61
CA GLY A 115 0.89 4.12 12.77
C GLY A 115 0.60 2.64 12.53
N PHE A 116 -0.45 2.40 11.75
CA PHE A 116 -0.82 1.05 11.31
C PHE A 116 -0.49 0.82 9.83
N SER A 117 -0.20 -0.43 9.50
CA SER A 117 0.02 -0.87 8.12
C SER A 117 -1.24 -1.50 7.52
N GLU A 118 -1.96 -2.32 8.30
CA GLU A 118 -3.09 -3.14 7.86
C GLU A 118 -4.15 -3.23 8.97
N VAL A 119 -5.43 -3.24 8.57
CA VAL A 119 -6.56 -3.49 9.47
C VAL A 119 -7.33 -4.69 8.92
N TYR A 120 -7.54 -5.71 9.75
CA TYR A 120 -8.33 -6.89 9.42
C TYR A 120 -9.57 -6.94 10.28
N PHE A 121 -10.68 -7.32 9.67
CA PHE A 121 -11.94 -7.57 10.35
C PHE A 121 -12.22 -9.07 10.30
N THR A 122 -12.37 -9.70 11.46
CA THR A 122 -12.80 -11.11 11.57
C THR A 122 -13.92 -11.23 12.59
N HIS A 123 -14.55 -12.40 12.66
CA HIS A 123 -15.54 -12.70 13.68
C HIS A 123 -15.07 -13.84 14.59
N GLY A 124 -15.51 -13.82 15.85
CA GLY A 124 -15.33 -14.95 16.75
C GLY A 124 -16.04 -16.22 16.24
N ALA A 125 -15.61 -17.39 16.73
CA ALA A 125 -16.27 -18.67 16.41
C ALA A 125 -17.76 -18.68 16.82
N GLU A 126 -18.11 -17.91 17.85
CA GLU A 126 -19.48 -17.78 18.38
C GLU A 126 -20.33 -16.71 17.65
N LYS A 127 -19.77 -16.02 16.64
CA LYS A 127 -20.42 -14.99 15.80
C LYS A 127 -21.05 -13.80 16.55
N ASP A 128 -20.77 -13.66 17.85
CA ASP A 128 -21.23 -12.56 18.72
C ASP A 128 -20.23 -11.39 18.79
N ARG A 129 -18.98 -11.63 18.37
CA ARG A 129 -17.86 -10.69 18.47
C ARG A 129 -17.24 -10.37 17.13
N PHE A 130 -17.00 -9.09 16.94
CA PHE A 130 -16.16 -8.51 15.89
C PHE A 130 -14.75 -8.35 16.44
N ASN A 131 -13.78 -8.89 15.71
CA ASN A 131 -12.37 -8.74 16.02
C ASN A 131 -11.76 -7.82 14.96
N THR A 132 -11.26 -6.67 15.38
CA THR A 132 -10.43 -5.80 14.54
C THR A 132 -8.98 -6.03 14.91
N TYR A 133 -8.19 -6.55 13.96
CA TYR A 133 -6.75 -6.71 14.10
C TYR A 133 -6.08 -5.54 13.40
N ILE A 134 -5.31 -4.76 14.13
CA ILE A 134 -4.51 -3.68 13.59
C ILE A 134 -3.05 -4.14 13.66
N MET A 135 -2.44 -4.35 12.50
CA MET A 135 -1.01 -4.55 12.40
C MET A 135 -0.34 -3.19 12.36
N ARG A 136 0.52 -2.92 13.34
CA ARG A 136 1.28 -1.69 13.42
C ARG A 136 2.48 -1.73 12.49
N ASN A 137 3.02 -0.56 12.16
CA ASN A 137 4.21 -0.44 11.30
C ASN A 137 5.48 -1.05 11.92
N ASP A 138 5.48 -1.36 13.22
CA ASP A 138 6.55 -2.00 13.98
C ASP A 138 6.31 -3.51 14.23
N ASP A 139 5.47 -4.14 13.41
CA ASP A 139 5.03 -5.54 13.50
C ASP A 139 4.31 -5.92 14.81
N MET A 140 4.06 -4.96 15.70
CA MET A 140 3.18 -5.19 16.85
C MET A 140 1.73 -5.31 16.40
N GLN A 141 0.97 -6.16 17.09
CA GLN A 141 -0.43 -6.37 16.79
C GLN A 141 -1.28 -5.82 17.93
N PHE A 142 -2.33 -5.11 17.56
CA PHE A 142 -3.38 -4.68 18.46
C PHE A 142 -4.68 -5.33 18.04
N MET A 143 -5.38 -5.97 18.99
CA MET A 143 -6.67 -6.60 18.73
C MET A 143 -7.74 -5.91 19.55
N LEU A 144 -8.70 -5.32 18.85
CA LEU A 144 -9.94 -4.86 19.46
C LEU A 144 -10.97 -5.96 19.32
N ARG A 145 -11.56 -6.36 20.44
CA ARG A 145 -12.71 -7.26 20.47
C ARG A 145 -13.90 -6.45 20.95
N SER A 146 -14.88 -6.30 20.08
CA SER A 146 -16.13 -5.60 20.39
C SER A 146 -17.31 -6.44 19.93
N ASN A 147 -18.48 -6.19 20.51
CA ASN A 147 -19.72 -6.71 19.92
C ASN A 147 -20.20 -5.79 18.79
N ALA A 148 -21.21 -6.23 18.03
CA ALA A 148 -21.76 -5.48 16.89
C ALA A 148 -22.18 -4.05 17.28
N TYR A 149 -22.82 -3.93 18.44
CA TYR A 149 -23.37 -2.66 18.92
C TYR A 149 -22.25 -1.67 19.26
N GLU A 150 -21.24 -2.09 20.01
CA GLU A 150 -20.07 -1.27 20.36
C GLU A 150 -19.31 -0.82 19.10
N PHE A 151 -19.11 -1.73 18.15
CA PHE A 151 -18.43 -1.39 16.89
C PHE A 151 -19.18 -0.34 16.08
N ILE A 152 -20.51 -0.49 15.94
CA ILE A 152 -21.35 0.50 15.24
C ILE A 152 -21.37 1.83 16.00
N SER A 153 -21.38 1.81 17.35
CA SER A 153 -21.30 3.02 18.17
C SER A 153 -19.98 3.77 17.94
N MET A 154 -18.85 3.07 17.92
CA MET A 154 -17.54 3.68 17.61
C MET A 154 -17.50 4.28 16.20
N MET A 155 -18.01 3.56 15.20
CA MET A 155 -18.07 4.06 13.82
C MET A 155 -18.90 5.33 13.72
N LYS A 156 -20.05 5.36 14.41
CA LYS A 156 -20.89 6.56 14.51
C LYS A 156 -20.11 7.73 15.13
N GLU A 157 -19.45 7.53 16.26
CA GLU A 157 -18.68 8.59 16.93
C GLU A 157 -17.53 9.13 16.05
N MET A 158 -16.84 8.25 15.32
CA MET A 158 -15.80 8.66 14.37
C MET A 158 -16.38 9.47 13.20
N LEU A 159 -17.54 9.06 12.67
CA LEU A 159 -18.22 9.78 11.60
C LEU A 159 -18.72 11.15 12.09
N ASP A 160 -19.28 11.21 13.30
CA ASP A 160 -19.76 12.46 13.93
C ASP A 160 -18.58 13.44 14.11
N TYR A 161 -17.44 12.96 14.63
CA TYR A 161 -16.23 13.78 14.76
C TYR A 161 -15.73 14.28 13.41
N PHE A 162 -15.64 13.38 12.42
CA PHE A 162 -15.18 13.75 11.09
C PHE A 162 -16.12 14.78 10.44
N SER A 163 -17.43 14.60 10.57
CA SER A 163 -18.44 15.52 10.04
C SER A 163 -18.28 16.92 10.66
N GLN A 164 -18.05 17.02 11.97
CA GLN A 164 -17.75 18.29 12.63
C GLN A 164 -16.48 18.96 12.10
N MET A 165 -15.42 18.19 11.81
CA MET A 165 -14.18 18.73 11.27
C MET A 165 -14.34 19.26 9.84
N VAL A 166 -15.21 18.65 9.04
CA VAL A 166 -15.55 19.12 7.69
C VAL A 166 -16.47 20.34 7.75
N GLU A 167 -17.55 20.29 8.55
CA GLU A 167 -18.50 21.41 8.69
C GLU A 167 -17.86 22.68 9.28
N SER A 168 -16.79 22.53 10.05
CA SER A 168 -16.02 23.65 10.60
C SER A 168 -14.91 24.15 9.68
N ASP A 169 -14.83 23.65 8.45
CA ASP A 169 -13.80 23.96 7.45
C ASP A 169 -12.36 23.73 7.97
N VAL A 170 -12.18 22.91 9.01
CA VAL A 170 -10.85 22.54 9.54
C VAL A 170 -10.11 21.63 8.56
N ILE A 171 -10.88 20.74 7.90
CA ILE A 171 -10.38 19.86 6.84
C ILE A 171 -11.07 20.29 5.55
N ASN A 172 -10.28 20.81 4.60
CA ASN A 172 -10.75 21.08 3.24
C ASN A 172 -10.50 19.85 2.37
N ILE A 173 -11.54 19.31 1.76
CA ILE A 173 -11.47 18.08 0.96
C ILE A 173 -11.95 18.39 -0.45
N ASP A 174 -11.00 18.43 -1.38
CA ASP A 174 -11.24 18.63 -2.82
C ASP A 174 -10.71 17.40 -3.57
N ASP A 175 -11.21 16.23 -3.18
CA ASP A 175 -10.79 14.92 -3.66
C ASP A 175 -12.02 14.13 -4.10
N GLU A 176 -12.16 13.88 -5.40
CA GLU A 176 -13.28 13.14 -5.98
C GLU A 176 -13.31 11.68 -5.48
N ASP A 177 -12.14 11.06 -5.29
CA ASP A 177 -12.03 9.69 -4.76
C ASP A 177 -12.58 9.64 -3.32
N PHE A 178 -12.39 10.71 -2.55
CA PHE A 178 -12.95 10.82 -1.20
C PHE A 178 -14.48 10.83 -1.22
N VAL A 179 -15.09 11.59 -2.13
CA VAL A 179 -16.55 11.68 -2.26
C VAL A 179 -17.14 10.34 -2.70
N GLU A 180 -16.51 9.64 -3.64
CA GLU A 180 -16.93 8.30 -4.08
C GLU A 180 -16.93 7.30 -2.91
N ASN A 181 -15.85 7.29 -2.11
CA ASN A 181 -15.77 6.44 -0.91
C ASN A 181 -16.91 6.71 0.09
N LEU A 182 -17.32 7.96 0.28
CA LEU A 182 -18.46 8.29 1.14
C LEU A 182 -19.78 7.73 0.60
N PHE A 183 -19.98 7.74 -0.73
CA PHE A 183 -21.16 7.15 -1.34
C PHE A 183 -21.18 5.62 -1.17
N GLU A 184 -20.06 4.94 -1.41
CA GLU A 184 -19.96 3.49 -1.20
C GLU A 184 -20.24 3.10 0.26
N MET A 185 -19.73 3.88 1.21
CA MET A 185 -20.03 3.70 2.64
C MET A 185 -21.52 3.83 2.93
N LYS A 186 -22.19 4.85 2.37
CA LYS A 186 -23.63 5.04 2.53
C LYS A 186 -24.41 3.84 1.99
N THR A 187 -24.12 3.39 0.77
CA THR A 187 -24.79 2.23 0.16
C THR A 187 -24.59 0.96 0.99
N SER A 188 -23.38 0.74 1.52
CA SER A 188 -23.10 -0.39 2.40
C SER A 188 -23.92 -0.34 3.69
N LEU A 189 -24.06 0.84 4.30
CA LEU A 189 -24.88 1.04 5.51
C LEU A 189 -26.37 0.82 5.26
N GLU A 190 -26.88 1.28 4.11
CA GLU A 190 -28.28 1.06 3.71
C GLU A 190 -28.57 -0.44 3.54
N SER A 191 -27.69 -1.19 2.87
CA SER A 191 -27.82 -2.64 2.72
C SER A 191 -27.83 -3.39 4.05
N ILE A 192 -26.97 -2.98 5.00
CA ILE A 192 -26.98 -3.54 6.36
C ILE A 192 -28.31 -3.23 7.07
N LEU A 193 -28.79 -2.00 6.94
CA LEU A 193 -30.04 -1.57 7.57
C LEU A 193 -31.25 -2.33 7.01
N GLU A 194 -31.32 -2.51 5.70
CA GLU A 194 -32.35 -3.34 5.04
C GLU A 194 -32.36 -4.76 5.63
N LYS A 195 -31.18 -5.37 5.72
CA LYS A 195 -31.03 -6.73 6.21
C LYS A 195 -31.45 -6.90 7.68
N VAL A 196 -31.11 -5.92 8.52
CA VAL A 196 -31.41 -5.95 9.97
C VAL A 196 -32.85 -5.54 10.28
N SER A 197 -33.41 -4.62 9.51
CA SER A 197 -34.78 -4.12 9.69
C SER A 197 -35.85 -5.03 9.09
N GLY A 198 -35.46 -6.01 8.27
CA GLY A 198 -36.38 -6.95 7.63
C GLY A 198 -37.27 -6.31 6.56
N LYS A 199 -36.88 -5.15 6.02
CA LYS A 199 -37.55 -4.51 4.89
C LYS A 199 -36.98 -5.05 3.59
N ASP A 200 -37.67 -6.00 2.97
CA ASP A 200 -37.49 -6.27 1.54
C ASP A 200 -38.04 -5.06 0.77
N ILE A 201 -37.17 -4.31 0.07
CA ILE A 201 -37.64 -3.39 -0.96
C ILE A 201 -38.11 -4.28 -2.10
N GLU A 202 -39.43 -4.48 -2.20
CA GLU A 202 -40.06 -4.93 -3.44
C GLU A 202 -39.71 -3.90 -4.51
N ASN A 203 -38.64 -4.17 -5.27
CA ASN A 203 -38.40 -3.51 -6.53
C ASN A 203 -39.61 -3.82 -7.40
N GLY A 204 -40.48 -2.82 -7.53
CA GLY A 204 -41.66 -2.88 -8.39
C GLY A 204 -41.22 -3.20 -9.82
N SER A 205 -41.42 -4.45 -10.21
CA SER A 205 -41.62 -4.79 -11.61
C SER A 205 -43.02 -4.32 -12.00
N GLU A 206 -43.05 -3.28 -12.81
CA GLU A 206 -44.20 -2.73 -13.51
C GLU A 206 -45.05 -3.83 -14.15
N GLN A 207 -46.37 -3.72 -13.99
CA GLN A 207 -47.39 -4.34 -14.85
C GLN A 207 -47.66 -3.44 -16.05
#